data_AF-A0A2W2HZ85-F1
#
_entry.id   AF-A0A2W2HZ85-F1
#
_cell.length_a   1.000
_cell.length_b   1.000
_cell.length_c   1.000
_cell.angle_alpha   90.00
_cell.angle_beta   90.00
_cell.angle_gamma   90.00
#
_symmetry.space_group_name_H-M   'P 1'
#
loop_
_entity.id
_entity.type
_entity.pdbx_description
1 polymer ?
#
loop_
_entity_poly.entity_id
_entity_poly.type
_entity_poly.pdbx_seq_one_letter_code
_entity_poly.pdbx_strand_id
1 'polypeptide(L)' 'MTATTNDIDKAAGVLHAGGLVAFPTETVYGLGADAEDPTAVTRIFKVKG' A
#
# COMPACT_ATOMS: atom_id res chain seq x y z
N MET A 1 13.73 5.03 10.72
CA MET A 1 12.71 3.96 10.71
C MET A 1 13.10 3.04 9.56
N THR A 2 13.59 1.84 9.86
CA THR A 2 14.13 0.93 8.83
C THR A 2 13.18 -0.25 8.71
N ALA A 3 12.54 -0.42 7.55
CA ALA A 3 11.76 -1.61 7.27
C ALA A 3 12.69 -2.81 7.12
N THR A 4 12.32 -3.95 7.70
CA THR A 4 13.01 -5.21 7.46
C THR A 4 12.47 -5.87 6.19
N THR A 5 13.21 -6.81 5.60
CA THR A 5 12.72 -7.59 4.45
C THR A 5 11.37 -8.23 4.74
N ASN A 6 11.18 -8.76 5.97
CA ASN A 6 9.91 -9.35 6.40
C ASN A 6 8.73 -8.34 6.41
N ASP A 7 9.00 -7.07 6.72
CA ASP A 7 7.97 -6.03 6.67
C ASP A 7 7.56 -5.71 5.22
N ILE A 8 8.55 -5.73 4.31
CA ILE A 8 8.30 -5.56 2.87
C ILE A 8 7.53 -6.75 2.30
N ASP A 9 7.89 -7.98 2.67
CA ASP A 9 7.20 -9.20 2.20
C ASP A 9 5.74 -9.21 2.65
N LYS A 10 5.47 -8.81 3.90
CA LYS A 10 4.10 -8.64 4.40
C LYS A 10 3.33 -7.58 3.63
N ALA A 11 3.95 -6.42 3.40
CA ALA A 11 3.34 -5.34 2.63
C ALA A 11 3.02 -5.78 1.20
N ALA A 12 3.94 -6.48 0.53
CA ALA A 12 3.73 -7.04 -0.80
C ALA A 12 2.55 -8.04 -0.81
N GLY A 13 2.47 -8.91 0.20
CA GLY A 13 1.33 -9.83 0.36
C GLY A 13 -0.01 -9.10 0.52
N VAL A 14 -0.03 -8.00 1.28
CA VAL A 14 -1.23 -7.16 1.43
C VAL A 14 -1.63 -6.52 0.11
N LEU A 15 -0.68 -5.98 -0.65
CA LEU A 15 -0.96 -5.38 -1.96
C LEU A 15 -1.50 -6.43 -2.95
N HIS A 16 -0.89 -7.62 -3.01
CA HIS A 16 -1.31 -8.70 -3.89
C HIS A 16 -2.71 -9.26 -3.53
N ALA A 17 -3.12 -9.17 -2.27
CA ALA A 17 -4.47 -9.50 -1.82
C ALA A 17 -5.50 -8.38 -2.09
N GLY A 18 -5.13 -7.33 -2.83
CA GLY A 18 -5.97 -6.14 -3.10
C GLY A 18 -6.12 -5.21 -1.88
N GLY A 19 -5.29 -5.38 -0.86
CA GLY A 19 -5.26 -4.55 0.33
C GLY A 19 -4.55 -3.21 0.11
N LEU A 20 -4.51 -2.38 1.16
CA LEU A 20 -3.86 -1.07 1.14
C LEU A 20 -2.66 -1.06 2.09
N VAL A 21 -1.59 -0.39 1.69
CA VAL A 21 -0.38 -0.23 2.52
C VAL A 21 -0.01 1.24 2.61
N ALA A 22 0.19 1.73 3.84
CA ALA A 22 0.81 3.02 4.08
C ALA A 22 2.33 2.86 4.22
N PHE A 23 3.12 3.66 3.49
CA PHE A 23 4.57 3.56 3.50
C PHE A 23 5.23 4.95 3.46
N PRO A 24 6.41 5.12 4.09
CA PRO A 24 7.13 6.38 4.07
C PRO A 24 7.77 6.64 2.70
N THR A 25 7.91 7.91 2.34
CA THR A 25 8.77 8.38 1.24
C THR A 25 9.70 9.49 1.77
N GLU A 26 10.55 10.06 0.92
CA GLU A 26 11.36 11.23 1.29
C GLU A 26 10.50 12.44 1.70
N THR A 27 9.30 12.59 1.12
CA THR A 27 8.46 13.78 1.31
C THR A 27 7.31 13.54 2.29
N VAL A 28 6.48 12.53 2.05
CA VAL A 28 5.27 12.24 2.84
C VAL A 28 4.99 10.74 2.91
N TYR A 29 4.07 10.33 3.79
CA TYR A 29 3.53 8.98 3.72
C TYR A 29 2.60 8.82 2.52
N GLY A 30 2.84 7.77 1.74
CA GLY A 30 1.94 7.31 0.68
C GLY A 30 0.97 6.27 1.21
N LEU A 31 -0.24 6.22 0.63
CA LEU A 31 -1.15 5.08 0.75
C LEU A 31 -1.23 4.43 -0.63
N GLY A 32 -0.71 3.21 -0.76
CA GLY A 32 -0.66 2.45 -2.00
C GLY A 32 -1.62 1.27 -2.01
N ALA A 33 -1.89 0.81 -3.23
CA ALA A 33 -2.66 -0.37 -3.61
C ALA A 33 -2.00 -0.97 -4.86
N ASP A 34 -2.40 -2.18 -5.24
CA ASP A 34 -2.05 -2.71 -6.56
C ASP A 34 -2.66 -1.83 -7.65
N ALA A 35 -1.80 -1.33 -8.55
CA ALA A 35 -2.21 -0.44 -9.64
C ALA A 35 -2.89 -1.19 -10.79
N GLU A 36 -2.71 -2.50 -10.89
CA GLU A 36 -3.32 -3.36 -11.90
C GLU A 36 -4.70 -3.88 -11.46
N ASP A 37 -5.08 -3.69 -10.19
CA ASP A 37 -6.41 -4.02 -9.65
C ASP A 37 -7.27 -2.75 -9.50
N PRO A 38 -8.24 -2.49 -10.41
CA PRO A 38 -9.14 -1.34 -10.32
C PRO A 38 -9.96 -1.31 -9.02
N THR A 39 -10.23 -2.46 -8.41
CA THR A 39 -10.96 -2.56 -7.15
C THR A 39 -10.10 -2.04 -6.01
N ALA A 40 -8.82 -2.41 -5.96
CA ALA A 40 -7.87 -1.94 -4.96
C ALA A 40 -7.62 -0.42 -5.10
N VAL A 41 -7.48 0.08 -6.34
CA VAL A 41 -7.40 1.52 -6.62
C VAL A 41 -8.63 2.27 -6.11
N THR A 42 -9.84 1.74 -6.36
CA THR A 42 -11.08 2.34 -5.87
C THR A 42 -11.13 2.43 -4.34
N ARG A 43 -10.52 1.48 -3.62
CA ARG A 43 -10.42 1.50 -2.15
C ARG A 43 -9.57 2.67 -1.64
N ILE A 44 -8.49 3.05 -2.34
CA ILE A 44 -7.71 4.24 -1.98
C ILE A 44 -8.61 5.48 -1.94
N PHE A 45 -9.41 5.69 -2.98
CA PHE A 45 -10.31 6.85 -3.05
C PHE A 45 -11.39 6.80 -1.97
N LYS A 46 -11.98 5.62 -1.70
CA LYS A 46 -12.97 5.45 -0.63
C LYS A 46 -12.41 5.80 0.75
N VAL A 47 -11.15 5.46 1.01
CA VAL A 47 -10.50 5.73 2.30
C VAL A 47 -10.08 7.19 2.41
N LYS A 48 -9.59 7.80 1.32
CA LYS A 48 -9.13 9.20 1.33
C LYS A 48 -10.26 10.22 1.35
N GLY A 49 -11.42 9.91 0.78
CA GLY A 49 -12.65 10.72 0.84
C GLY A 49 -12.48 12.13 0.28
#